data_AF-A0A6B2X3Z8-F1
#
_entry.id   AF-A0A6B2X3Z8-F1
#
_cell.length_a   1.000
_cell.length_b   1.000
_cell.length_c   1.000
_cell.angle_alpha   90.00
_cell.angle_beta   90.00
_cell.angle_gamma   90.00
#
_symmetry.space_group_name_H-M   'P 1'
#
loop_
_entity.id
_entity.type
_entity.pdbx_description
1 polymer ?
#
loop_
_entity_poly.entity_id
_entity_poly.type
_entity_poly.pdbx_seq_one_letter_code
_entity_poly.pdbx_strand_id
1 'polypeptide(L)'
;MGRGEPTAELIRRGVRPMEPERAVTLMLEAVAAGETTLTAADFDWPAFLPLFTARRPSPLLNGLAEQLGTRDGVGISEPDRHTDTAGDRLRERLAAQTATERRATVLSLVRDHAAAALGHADADSVAPGTAFKELGFDSLTAVDLRNRLVRATGLALPSTLVFDHPNAGALADLLLPDLVDGETDPWRDVLADLDRLEASVVSATAPTAEARDALGNRLRTLVAQLGGGGPRTDDGADVSEATTADELLALIEDEFGTG
;
A
#
# COMPACT_ATOMS: atom_id res chain seq x y z
N MET A 1 35.82 -28.86 -2.60
CA MET A 1 34.75 -28.81 -3.64
C MET A 1 33.41 -28.76 -2.93
N GLY A 2 32.92 -27.57 -2.58
CA GLY A 2 31.60 -27.40 -1.99
C GLY A 2 30.58 -27.24 -3.11
N ARG A 3 29.68 -28.21 -3.26
CA ARG A 3 28.45 -28.01 -4.04
C ARG A 3 27.63 -26.97 -3.28
N GLY A 4 27.72 -25.71 -3.68
CA GLY A 4 26.80 -24.69 -3.20
C GLY A 4 25.45 -24.99 -3.83
N GLU A 5 24.57 -25.69 -3.10
CA GLU A 5 23.17 -25.75 -3.49
C GLU A 5 22.68 -24.29 -3.60
N PRO A 6 22.15 -23.87 -4.75
CA PRO A 6 21.54 -22.56 -4.86
C PRO A 6 20.42 -22.50 -3.82
N THR A 7 20.53 -21.57 -2.86
CA THR A 7 19.49 -21.41 -1.85
C THR A 7 18.18 -21.13 -2.59
N ALA A 8 17.13 -21.90 -2.28
CA ALA A 8 15.81 -21.79 -2.93
C ALA A 8 15.27 -20.34 -2.96
N GLU A 9 15.74 -19.52 -2.02
CA GLU A 9 15.51 -18.09 -1.92
C GLU A 9 16.09 -17.26 -3.09
N LEU A 10 17.27 -17.59 -3.62
CA LEU A 10 17.86 -16.90 -4.78
C LEU A 10 17.10 -17.23 -6.07
N ILE A 11 16.72 -18.49 -6.25
CA ILE A 11 15.90 -18.92 -7.39
C ILE A 11 14.55 -18.22 -7.36
N ARG A 12 13.91 -18.12 -6.19
CA ARG A 12 12.66 -17.36 -6.00
C ARG A 12 12.79 -15.86 -6.29
N ARG A 13 13.98 -15.29 -6.11
CA ARG A 13 14.29 -13.89 -6.44
C ARG A 13 14.58 -13.68 -7.93
N GLY A 14 14.49 -14.71 -8.77
CA GLY A 14 14.84 -14.64 -10.18
C GLY A 14 16.35 -14.70 -10.43
N VAL A 15 17.15 -15.19 -9.48
CA VAL A 15 18.57 -15.49 -9.68
C VAL A 15 18.72 -16.99 -9.88
N ARG A 16 18.99 -17.39 -11.12
CA ARG A 16 19.13 -18.79 -11.52
C ARG A 16 20.54 -19.32 -11.22
N PRO A 17 20.68 -20.63 -10.94
CA PRO A 17 21.98 -21.27 -10.95
C PRO A 17 22.59 -21.15 -12.37
N MET A 18 23.86 -20.77 -12.41
CA MET A 18 24.62 -20.67 -13.66
C MET A 18 25.34 -22.00 -13.93
N GLU A 19 25.31 -22.47 -15.18
CA GLU A 19 26.08 -23.64 -15.59
C GLU A 19 27.57 -23.45 -15.31
N PRO A 20 28.27 -24.43 -14.67
CA PRO A 20 29.65 -24.27 -14.24
C PRO A 20 30.62 -23.87 -15.36
N GLU A 21 30.43 -24.43 -16.55
CA GLU A 21 31.26 -24.14 -17.73
C GLU A 21 31.13 -22.67 -18.15
N ARG A 22 29.91 -22.12 -18.06
CA ARG A 22 29.63 -20.71 -18.36
C ARG A 22 30.20 -19.78 -17.29
N ALA A 23 30.09 -20.16 -16.01
CA ALA A 23 30.67 -19.41 -14.89
C ALA A 23 32.20 -19.31 -14.98
N VAL A 24 32.87 -20.42 -15.30
CA VAL A 24 34.33 -20.46 -15.48
C VAL A 24 34.77 -19.62 -16.68
N THR A 25 34.01 -19.68 -17.78
CA THR A 25 34.30 -18.87 -18.98
C THR A 25 34.23 -17.38 -18.68
N LEU A 26 33.15 -16.91 -18.04
CA LEU A 26 32.99 -15.50 -17.65
C LEU A 26 34.07 -15.03 -16.67
N MET A 27 34.50 -15.90 -15.75
CA MET A 27 35.59 -15.59 -14.83
C MET A 27 36.92 -15.41 -15.57
N LEU A 28 37.23 -16.28 -16.53
CA LEU A 28 38.45 -16.17 -17.34
C LEU A 28 38.44 -14.91 -18.21
N GLU A 29 37.29 -14.57 -18.80
CA GLU A 29 37.12 -13.34 -19.58
C GLU A 29 37.30 -12.09 -18.71
N ALA A 30 36.72 -12.05 -17.51
CA ALA A 30 36.87 -10.94 -16.57
C ALA A 30 38.32 -10.73 -16.14
N VAL A 31 39.03 -11.83 -15.85
CA VAL A 31 40.47 -11.79 -15.50
C VAL A 31 41.31 -11.31 -16.68
N ALA A 32 41.02 -11.77 -17.90
CA ALA A 32 41.74 -11.35 -19.10
C ALA A 32 41.50 -9.88 -19.45
N ALA A 33 40.29 -9.36 -19.18
CA ALA A 33 39.93 -7.95 -19.36
C ALA A 33 40.49 -7.03 -18.25
N GLY A 34 41.05 -7.59 -17.17
CA GLY A 34 41.55 -6.82 -16.03
C GLY A 34 40.44 -6.26 -15.12
N GLU A 35 39.23 -6.79 -15.21
CA GLU A 35 38.08 -6.35 -14.41
C GLU A 35 38.18 -6.93 -13.00
N THR A 36 38.51 -6.08 -12.02
CA THR A 36 38.78 -6.50 -10.63
C THR A 36 37.54 -6.52 -9.75
N THR A 37 36.43 -5.90 -10.17
CA THR A 37 35.17 -5.83 -9.41
C THR A 37 33.99 -6.11 -10.35
N LEU A 38 33.85 -7.37 -10.76
CA LEU A 38 32.74 -7.84 -11.59
C LEU A 38 31.93 -8.91 -10.86
N THR A 39 30.61 -8.75 -10.84
CA THR A 39 29.67 -9.77 -10.37
C THR A 39 28.85 -10.26 -11.56
N ALA A 40 28.96 -11.56 -11.87
CA ALA A 40 28.15 -12.21 -12.89
C ALA A 40 27.11 -13.12 -12.22
N ALA A 41 25.85 -12.97 -12.61
CA ALA A 41 24.76 -13.84 -12.17
C ALA A 41 23.78 -14.06 -13.33
N ASP A 42 23.16 -15.23 -13.37
CA ASP A 42 22.12 -15.55 -14.35
C ASP A 42 20.77 -15.06 -13.81
N PHE A 43 20.19 -14.06 -14.46
CA PHE A 43 18.95 -13.43 -14.02
C PHE A 43 17.76 -13.84 -14.90
N ASP A 44 16.65 -14.16 -14.24
CA ASP A 44 15.32 -14.16 -14.83
C ASP A 44 14.69 -12.77 -14.74
N TRP A 45 15.04 -11.90 -15.68
CA TRP A 45 14.63 -10.49 -15.67
C TRP A 45 13.12 -10.26 -15.51
N PRO A 46 12.21 -11.02 -16.16
CA PRO A 46 10.77 -10.88 -15.94
C PRO A 46 10.31 -11.17 -14.50
N ALA A 47 11.00 -12.07 -13.79
CA ALA A 47 10.72 -12.36 -12.38
C ALA A 47 11.46 -11.39 -11.42
N PHE A 48 12.68 -10.98 -11.78
CA PHE A 48 13.55 -10.15 -10.95
C PHE A 48 13.12 -8.68 -10.95
N LEU A 49 12.82 -8.10 -12.11
CA LEU A 49 12.58 -6.66 -12.27
C LEU A 49 11.37 -6.17 -11.43
N PRO A 50 10.18 -6.81 -11.47
CA PRO A 50 9.03 -6.33 -10.70
C PRO A 50 9.26 -6.41 -9.19
N LEU A 51 9.99 -7.42 -8.71
CA LEU A 51 10.31 -7.57 -7.29
C LEU A 51 11.30 -6.50 -6.82
N PHE A 52 12.26 -6.13 -7.65
CA PHE A 52 13.34 -5.24 -7.25
C PHE A 52 13.01 -3.74 -7.43
N THR A 53 12.24 -3.37 -8.47
CA THR A 53 11.86 -1.96 -8.71
C THR A 53 10.63 -1.51 -7.93
N ALA A 54 9.87 -2.43 -7.32
CA ALA A 54 8.67 -2.12 -6.54
C ALA A 54 8.94 -1.21 -5.32
N ARG A 55 10.12 -1.33 -4.67
CA ARG A 55 10.48 -0.50 -3.50
C ARG A 55 11.14 0.81 -3.86
N ARG A 56 11.87 0.86 -4.98
CA ARG A 56 12.59 2.06 -5.43
C ARG A 56 12.80 1.96 -6.94
N PRO A 57 12.30 2.92 -7.74
CA PRO A 57 12.61 2.95 -9.16
C PRO A 57 14.13 3.09 -9.35
N SER A 58 14.72 2.16 -10.10
CA SER A 58 16.15 2.15 -10.42
C SER A 58 16.34 2.53 -11.89
N PRO A 59 16.93 3.70 -12.20
CA PRO A 59 17.15 4.14 -13.58
C PRO A 59 17.96 3.11 -14.41
N LEU A 60 18.91 2.44 -13.77
CA LEU A 60 19.74 1.40 -14.41
C LEU A 60 18.92 0.19 -14.86
N LEU A 61 17.96 -0.25 -14.03
CA LEU A 61 17.13 -1.43 -14.33
C LEU A 61 15.96 -1.08 -15.26
N ASN A 62 15.51 0.17 -15.26
CA ASN A 62 14.48 0.65 -16.19
C ASN A 62 14.97 0.64 -17.65
N GLY A 63 16.24 1.01 -17.88
CA GLY A 63 16.86 0.92 -19.21
C GLY A 63 17.00 -0.54 -19.69
N LEU A 64 17.28 -1.46 -18.77
CA LEU A 64 17.35 -2.88 -19.07
C LEU A 64 15.97 -3.49 -19.39
N ALA A 65 14.93 -3.10 -18.65
CA ALA A 65 13.55 -3.53 -18.92
C ALA A 65 13.06 -3.11 -20.32
N GLU A 66 13.49 -1.93 -20.77
CA GLU A 66 13.21 -1.41 -22.12
C GLU A 66 13.91 -2.24 -23.20
N GLN A 67 15.19 -2.56 -23.01
CA GLN A 67 15.96 -3.40 -23.95
C GLN A 67 15.46 -4.84 -24.03
N LEU A 68 14.89 -5.35 -22.95
CA LEU A 68 14.33 -6.71 -22.86
C LEU A 68 12.86 -6.80 -23.28
N GLY A 69 12.25 -5.70 -23.75
CA GLY A 69 10.84 -5.68 -24.18
C GLY A 69 9.85 -6.00 -23.06
N THR A 70 10.27 -5.87 -21.79
CA THR A 70 9.47 -6.29 -20.62
C THR A 70 8.54 -5.18 -20.11
N ARG A 71 8.43 -4.07 -20.86
CA ARG A 71 7.57 -2.92 -20.51
C ARG A 71 6.08 -3.16 -20.67
N ASP A 72 5.65 -4.26 -21.28
CA ASP A 72 4.23 -4.61 -21.38
C ASP A 72 3.57 -4.99 -20.03
N GLY A 73 4.29 -4.93 -18.90
CA GLY A 73 3.76 -5.29 -17.58
C GLY A 73 3.66 -4.19 -16.52
N VAL A 74 4.29 -3.02 -16.70
CA VAL A 74 4.29 -1.94 -15.68
C VAL A 74 4.41 -0.57 -16.37
N GLY A 75 3.40 -0.21 -17.15
CA GLY A 75 3.15 1.18 -17.52
C GLY A 75 2.08 1.73 -16.57
N ILE A 76 2.45 2.70 -15.73
CA ILE A 76 1.47 3.70 -15.26
C ILE A 76 1.17 4.55 -16.48
N SER A 77 0.36 4.02 -17.39
CA SER A 77 -0.29 4.78 -18.43
C SER A 77 -1.51 5.41 -17.80
N GLU A 78 -1.72 6.69 -18.06
CA GLU A 78 -2.93 7.44 -17.73
C GLU A 78 -4.18 6.59 -18.02
N PRO A 79 -5.20 6.62 -17.16
CA PRO A 79 -6.35 5.73 -17.29
C PRO A 79 -7.13 6.10 -18.54
N ASP A 80 -6.83 5.40 -19.64
CA ASP A 80 -7.73 5.28 -20.76
C ASP A 80 -8.98 4.57 -20.23
N ARG A 81 -10.07 5.33 -20.22
CA ARG A 81 -11.35 4.92 -19.67
C ARG A 81 -11.84 3.76 -20.54
N HIS A 82 -12.19 2.64 -19.90
CA HIS A 82 -12.81 1.43 -20.48
C HIS A 82 -11.86 0.32 -20.95
N THR A 83 -10.96 -0.15 -20.09
CA THR A 83 -10.60 -1.57 -20.08
C THR A 83 -11.16 -2.21 -18.82
N ASP A 84 -12.06 -3.17 -18.99
CA ASP A 84 -12.63 -4.01 -17.93
C ASP A 84 -11.51 -4.70 -17.12
N THR A 85 -11.12 -4.07 -16.00
CA THR A 85 -10.02 -4.54 -15.16
C THR A 85 -10.47 -5.75 -14.34
N ALA A 86 -9.53 -6.59 -13.92
CA ALA A 86 -9.84 -7.73 -13.05
C ALA A 86 -10.59 -7.30 -11.77
N GLY A 87 -10.29 -6.11 -11.26
CA GLY A 87 -11.00 -5.50 -10.13
C GLY A 87 -12.45 -5.12 -10.46
N ASP A 88 -12.74 -4.65 -11.67
CA ASP A 88 -14.11 -4.31 -12.09
C ASP A 88 -15.00 -5.56 -12.13
N ARG A 89 -14.53 -6.65 -12.76
CA ARG A 89 -15.25 -7.94 -12.76
C ARG A 89 -15.45 -8.52 -11.37
N LEU A 90 -14.46 -8.35 -10.49
CA LEU A 90 -14.58 -8.79 -9.10
C LEU A 90 -15.68 -8.01 -8.37
N ARG A 91 -15.73 -6.68 -8.54
CA ARG A 91 -16.76 -5.82 -7.95
C ARG A 91 -18.15 -6.14 -8.48
N GLU A 92 -18.31 -6.34 -9.79
CA GLU A 92 -19.59 -6.78 -10.39
C GLU A 92 -20.06 -8.11 -9.81
N ARG A 93 -19.15 -9.09 -9.67
CA ARG A 93 -19.47 -10.39 -9.07
C ARG A 93 -19.89 -10.26 -7.61
N LEU A 94 -19.21 -9.42 -6.83
CA LEU A 94 -19.54 -9.19 -5.42
C LEU A 94 -20.88 -8.45 -5.28
N ALA A 95 -21.20 -7.50 -6.16
CA ALA A 95 -22.46 -6.76 -6.12
C ALA A 95 -23.69 -7.69 -6.19
N ALA A 96 -23.61 -8.76 -6.98
CA ALA A 96 -24.68 -9.76 -7.15
C ALA A 96 -24.79 -10.78 -5.99
N GLN A 97 -23.87 -10.78 -5.03
CA GLN A 97 -23.80 -11.75 -3.94
C GLN A 97 -24.38 -11.20 -2.62
N THR A 98 -24.82 -12.10 -1.74
CA THR A 98 -25.17 -11.77 -0.34
C THR A 98 -23.92 -11.47 0.49
N ALA A 99 -24.07 -10.80 1.64
CA ALA A 99 -22.92 -10.46 2.51
C ALA A 99 -22.05 -11.67 2.89
N THR A 100 -22.68 -12.82 3.15
CA THR A 100 -21.98 -14.08 3.48
C THR A 100 -21.19 -14.62 2.28
N GLU A 101 -21.78 -14.58 1.09
CA GLU A 101 -21.13 -15.05 -0.15
C GLU A 101 -19.99 -14.12 -0.59
N ARG A 102 -20.16 -12.80 -0.40
CA ARG A 102 -19.10 -11.82 -0.67
C ARG A 102 -17.89 -12.08 0.20
N ARG A 103 -18.08 -12.25 1.52
CA ARG A 103 -17.01 -12.58 2.46
C ARG A 103 -16.31 -13.89 2.08
N ALA A 104 -17.06 -14.93 1.74
CA ALA A 104 -16.50 -16.22 1.32
C ALA A 104 -15.67 -16.09 0.02
N THR A 105 -16.16 -15.29 -0.93
CA THR A 105 -15.48 -15.04 -2.21
C THR A 105 -14.16 -14.28 -2.02
N VAL A 106 -14.18 -13.21 -1.22
CA VAL A 106 -12.95 -12.45 -0.91
C VAL A 106 -11.96 -13.30 -0.12
N LEU A 107 -12.44 -14.10 0.84
CA LEU A 107 -11.59 -15.01 1.60
C LEU A 107 -10.93 -16.07 0.70
N SER A 108 -11.66 -16.67 -0.24
CA SER A 108 -11.08 -17.60 -1.21
C SER A 108 -9.99 -16.93 -2.02
N LEU A 109 -10.25 -15.73 -2.55
CA LEU A 109 -9.30 -14.97 -3.35
C LEU A 109 -8.01 -14.66 -2.57
N VAL A 110 -8.12 -14.27 -1.31
CA VAL A 110 -6.94 -14.03 -0.45
C VAL A 110 -6.16 -15.31 -0.23
N ARG A 111 -6.83 -16.45 0.02
CA ARG A 111 -6.18 -17.75 0.24
C ARG A 111 -5.51 -18.28 -1.03
N ASP A 112 -6.14 -18.12 -2.19
CA ASP A 112 -5.57 -18.48 -3.50
C ASP A 112 -4.27 -17.72 -3.76
N HIS A 113 -4.29 -16.40 -3.55
CA HIS A 113 -3.10 -15.57 -3.73
C HIS A 113 -2.02 -15.80 -2.67
N ALA A 114 -2.41 -16.12 -1.43
CA ALA A 114 -1.47 -16.47 -0.37
C ALA A 114 -0.78 -17.82 -0.65
N ALA A 115 -1.52 -18.83 -1.10
CA ALA A 115 -0.96 -20.12 -1.51
C ALA A 115 0.01 -19.94 -2.68
N ALA A 116 -0.38 -19.16 -3.70
CA ALA A 116 0.48 -18.87 -4.84
C ALA A 116 1.76 -18.11 -4.45
N ALA A 117 1.70 -17.18 -3.50
CA ALA A 117 2.87 -16.46 -2.99
C ALA A 117 3.83 -17.39 -2.21
N LEU A 118 3.29 -18.40 -1.52
CA LEU A 118 4.08 -19.43 -0.84
C LEU A 118 4.56 -20.55 -1.79
N GLY A 119 4.10 -20.58 -3.04
CA GLY A 119 4.41 -21.63 -4.00
C GLY A 119 3.65 -22.94 -3.75
N HIS A 120 2.53 -22.89 -3.03
CA HIS A 120 1.61 -24.00 -2.88
C HIS A 120 0.61 -24.03 -4.03
N ALA A 121 0.24 -25.23 -4.48
CA ALA A 121 -0.73 -25.41 -5.56
C ALA A 121 -2.17 -25.16 -5.09
N ASP A 122 -2.47 -25.44 -3.82
CA ASP A 122 -3.84 -25.42 -3.28
C ASP A 122 -4.02 -24.37 -2.19
N ALA A 123 -5.11 -23.60 -2.27
CA ALA A 123 -5.54 -22.63 -1.26
C ALA A 123 -5.96 -23.26 0.08
N ASP A 124 -6.22 -24.56 0.07
CA ASP A 124 -6.49 -25.35 1.28
C ASP A 124 -5.26 -25.54 2.17
N SER A 125 -4.06 -25.30 1.63
CA SER A 125 -2.83 -25.21 2.43
C SER A 125 -2.78 -23.97 3.34
N VAL A 126 -3.59 -22.94 3.03
CA VAL A 126 -3.67 -21.69 3.79
C VAL A 126 -4.96 -21.68 4.60
N ALA A 127 -4.88 -22.02 5.88
CA ALA A 127 -6.04 -21.98 6.76
C ALA A 127 -6.43 -20.51 7.09
N PRO A 128 -7.74 -20.15 7.06
CA PRO A 128 -8.20 -18.76 7.23
C PRO A 128 -7.73 -18.06 8.51
N GLY A 129 -7.62 -18.80 9.61
CA GLY A 129 -7.25 -18.28 10.93
C GLY A 129 -5.78 -18.47 11.29
N THR A 130 -5.00 -19.18 10.48
CA THR A 130 -3.58 -19.43 10.77
C THR A 130 -2.76 -18.21 10.44
N ALA A 131 -1.82 -17.87 11.33
CA ALA A 131 -0.98 -16.71 11.12
C ALA A 131 -0.06 -16.93 9.91
N PHE A 132 0.07 -15.95 9.04
CA PHE A 132 0.95 -15.99 7.87
C PHE A 132 2.39 -16.32 8.26
N LYS A 133 2.86 -15.85 9.43
CA LYS A 133 4.18 -16.17 9.97
C LYS A 133 4.36 -17.67 10.24
N GLU A 134 3.32 -18.36 10.70
CA GLU A 134 3.35 -19.81 10.93
C GLU A 134 3.32 -20.60 9.61
N LEU A 135 2.74 -20.01 8.57
CA LEU A 135 2.74 -20.55 7.20
C LEU A 135 4.04 -20.26 6.44
N GLY A 136 5.02 -19.61 7.06
CA GLY A 136 6.31 -19.30 6.45
C GLY A 136 6.31 -18.03 5.59
N PHE A 137 5.39 -17.09 5.83
CA PHE A 137 5.51 -15.76 5.22
C PHE A 137 6.72 -15.00 5.77
N ASP A 138 7.49 -14.44 4.84
CA ASP A 138 8.59 -13.53 5.10
C ASP A 138 8.28 -12.13 4.51
N SER A 139 9.23 -11.20 4.63
CA SER A 139 9.06 -9.84 4.12
C SER A 139 8.90 -9.75 2.61
N LEU A 140 9.32 -10.77 1.84
CA LEU A 140 9.25 -10.79 0.39
C LEU A 140 7.97 -11.46 -0.10
N THR A 141 7.55 -12.57 0.52
CA THR A 141 6.24 -13.20 0.22
C THR A 141 5.08 -12.28 0.62
N ALA A 142 5.25 -11.46 1.67
CA ALA A 142 4.30 -10.41 2.02
C ALA A 142 4.11 -9.39 0.90
N VAL A 143 5.20 -8.97 0.25
CA VAL A 143 5.16 -8.03 -0.88
C VAL A 143 4.57 -8.68 -2.12
N ASP A 144 4.90 -9.94 -2.40
CA ASP A 144 4.32 -10.68 -3.53
C ASP A 144 2.80 -10.86 -3.36
N LEU A 145 2.34 -11.27 -2.17
CA LEU A 145 0.92 -11.34 -1.84
C LEU A 145 0.23 -9.98 -2.04
N ARG A 146 0.81 -8.90 -1.52
CA ARG A 146 0.29 -7.54 -1.73
C ARG A 146 0.17 -7.21 -3.21
N ASN A 147 1.21 -7.46 -4.01
CA ASN A 147 1.20 -7.14 -5.44
C ASN A 147 0.17 -7.99 -6.22
N ARG A 148 -0.01 -9.25 -5.83
CA ARG A 148 -1.06 -10.12 -6.40
C ARG A 148 -2.45 -9.58 -6.08
N LEU A 149 -2.69 -9.21 -4.82
CA LEU A 149 -3.96 -8.66 -4.37
C LEU A 149 -4.27 -7.34 -5.08
N VAL A 150 -3.32 -6.40 -5.17
CA VAL A 150 -3.48 -5.13 -5.90
C VAL A 150 -3.93 -5.37 -7.35
N ARG A 151 -3.33 -6.35 -8.04
CA ARG A 151 -3.73 -6.69 -9.43
C ARG A 151 -5.11 -7.32 -9.51
N ALA A 152 -5.49 -8.13 -8.52
CA ALA A 152 -6.76 -8.85 -8.51
C ALA A 152 -7.94 -7.98 -8.06
N THR A 153 -7.71 -7.05 -7.14
CA THR A 153 -8.75 -6.18 -6.56
C THR A 153 -8.78 -4.80 -7.19
N GLY A 154 -7.68 -4.34 -7.80
CA GLY A 154 -7.50 -2.98 -8.26
C GLY A 154 -7.31 -1.96 -7.13
N LEU A 155 -7.18 -2.40 -5.87
CA LEU A 155 -7.02 -1.53 -4.72
C LEU A 155 -5.55 -1.14 -4.49
N ALA A 156 -5.32 0.09 -4.06
CA ALA A 156 -4.02 0.52 -3.55
C ALA A 156 -3.83 -0.02 -2.12
N LEU A 157 -2.99 -1.04 -1.96
CA LEU A 157 -2.76 -1.68 -0.66
C LEU A 157 -1.41 -1.24 -0.05
N PRO A 158 -1.36 -0.88 1.25
CA PRO A 158 -0.12 -0.54 1.92
C PRO A 158 0.80 -1.75 2.07
N SER A 159 2.12 -1.51 2.08
CA SER A 159 3.14 -2.57 2.16
C SER A 159 3.22 -3.26 3.52
N THR A 160 2.61 -2.68 4.57
CA THR A 160 2.58 -3.23 5.94
C THR A 160 1.39 -4.17 6.17
N LEU A 161 0.47 -4.27 5.21
CA LEU A 161 -0.84 -4.91 5.38
C LEU A 161 -0.78 -6.36 5.86
N VAL A 162 0.22 -7.14 5.44
CA VAL A 162 0.42 -8.54 5.89
C VAL A 162 0.95 -8.62 7.33
N PHE A 163 1.62 -7.57 7.82
CA PHE A 163 2.08 -7.47 9.20
C PHE A 163 0.98 -6.95 10.13
N ASP A 164 0.13 -6.05 9.64
CA ASP A 164 -1.00 -5.48 10.37
C ASP A 164 -2.17 -6.48 10.47
N HIS A 165 -2.30 -7.38 9.48
CA HIS A 165 -3.33 -8.40 9.41
C HIS A 165 -2.71 -9.79 9.32
N PRO A 166 -2.58 -10.49 10.45
CA PRO A 166 -1.72 -11.67 10.54
C PRO A 166 -2.30 -12.91 9.85
N ASN A 167 -3.55 -12.92 9.39
CA ASN A 167 -4.16 -14.09 8.73
C ASN A 167 -5.10 -13.70 7.58
N ALA A 168 -5.43 -14.68 6.75
CA ALA A 168 -6.25 -14.49 5.55
C ALA A 168 -7.68 -14.02 5.86
N GLY A 169 -8.26 -14.42 6.99
CA GLY A 169 -9.58 -13.98 7.44
C GLY A 169 -9.63 -12.48 7.73
N ALA A 170 -8.68 -11.98 8.54
CA ALA A 170 -8.57 -10.57 8.88
C ALA A 170 -8.32 -9.70 7.65
N LEU A 171 -7.54 -10.22 6.69
CA LEU A 171 -7.22 -9.52 5.46
C LEU A 171 -8.44 -9.48 4.51
N ALA A 172 -9.22 -10.55 4.43
CA ALA A 172 -10.48 -10.54 3.68
C ALA A 172 -11.48 -9.52 4.24
N ASP A 173 -11.55 -9.39 5.57
CA ASP A 173 -12.46 -8.46 6.24
C ASP A 173 -12.08 -7.00 6.04
N LEU A 174 -10.78 -6.72 5.95
CA LEU A 174 -10.28 -5.39 5.63
C LEU A 174 -10.64 -4.98 4.19
N LEU A 175 -10.51 -5.90 3.23
CA LEU A 175 -10.71 -5.62 1.80
C LEU A 175 -12.19 -5.56 1.41
N LEU A 176 -13.06 -6.22 2.18
CA LEU A 176 -14.47 -6.37 1.84
C LEU A 176 -15.23 -5.04 1.68
N PRO A 177 -15.09 -4.04 2.57
CA PRO A 177 -15.75 -2.74 2.41
C PRO A 177 -15.31 -2.03 1.13
N ASP A 178 -14.00 -1.96 0.86
CA ASP A 178 -13.46 -1.27 -0.33
C ASP A 178 -13.90 -1.91 -1.64
N LEU A 179 -14.09 -3.23 -1.63
CA LEU A 179 -14.56 -3.99 -2.78
C LEU A 179 -16.08 -3.90 -3.01
N VAL A 180 -16.84 -3.51 -1.99
CA VAL A 180 -18.31 -3.43 -2.06
C VAL A 180 -18.77 -2.00 -2.29
N ASP A 181 -18.09 -1.03 -1.68
CA ASP A 181 -18.48 0.38 -1.72
C ASP A 181 -17.96 1.09 -2.99
N GLY A 182 -17.01 0.49 -3.71
CA GLY A 182 -16.65 0.87 -5.09
C GLY A 182 -15.94 2.23 -5.25
N GLU A 183 -15.92 3.06 -4.21
CA GLU A 183 -15.08 4.25 -4.12
C GLU A 183 -13.85 3.93 -3.28
N THR A 184 -12.68 3.88 -3.92
CA THR A 184 -11.43 4.15 -3.21
C THR A 184 -11.54 5.60 -2.77
N ASP A 185 -12.07 5.83 -1.56
CA ASP A 185 -12.14 7.16 -0.99
C ASP A 185 -10.71 7.70 -0.93
N PRO A 186 -10.34 8.69 -1.78
CA PRO A 186 -8.98 9.21 -1.84
C PRO A 186 -8.57 9.82 -0.50
N TRP A 187 -9.55 10.17 0.32
CA TRP A 187 -9.35 10.74 1.65
C TRP A 187 -9.06 9.66 2.70
N ARG A 188 -9.31 8.37 2.44
CA ARG A 188 -9.07 7.28 3.40
C ARG A 188 -7.59 7.07 3.70
N ASP A 189 -6.75 7.05 2.65
CA ASP A 189 -5.29 6.97 2.81
C ASP A 189 -4.74 8.23 3.51
N VAL A 190 -5.29 9.40 3.18
CA VAL A 190 -4.93 10.67 3.81
C VAL A 190 -5.31 10.67 5.29
N LEU A 191 -6.48 10.16 5.65
CA LEU A 191 -6.93 10.02 7.04
C LEU A 191 -6.06 9.02 7.81
N ALA A 192 -5.70 7.89 7.22
CA ALA A 192 -4.82 6.91 7.84
C ALA A 192 -3.39 7.45 8.09
N ASP A 193 -2.87 8.28 7.17
CA ASP A 193 -1.59 8.96 7.36
C ASP A 193 -1.66 10.04 8.45
N LEU A 194 -2.80 10.71 8.60
CA LEU A 194 -3.05 11.65 9.71
C LEU A 194 -3.10 10.93 11.07
N ASP A 195 -3.77 9.78 11.16
CA ASP A 195 -3.81 8.97 12.38
C ASP A 195 -2.39 8.49 12.80
N ARG A 196 -1.56 8.11 11.82
CA ARG A 196 -0.16 7.74 12.06
C ARG A 196 0.65 8.94 12.56
N LEU A 197 0.43 10.12 12.00
CA LEU A 197 1.08 11.35 12.44
C LEU A 197 0.67 11.69 13.88
N GLU A 198 -0.62 11.60 14.22
CA GLU A 198 -1.11 11.80 15.57
C GLU A 198 -0.42 10.87 16.57
N ALA A 199 -0.37 9.56 16.28
CA ALA A 199 0.31 8.58 17.12
C ALA A 199 1.81 8.89 17.31
N SER A 200 2.48 9.41 16.27
CA SER A 200 3.89 9.82 16.34
C SER A 200 4.10 11.08 17.21
N VAL A 201 3.16 12.02 17.19
CA VAL A 201 3.21 13.26 18.00
C VAL A 201 2.95 12.95 19.46
N VAL A 202 2.01 12.04 19.75
CA VAL A 202 1.68 11.61 21.11
C VAL A 202 2.80 10.78 21.74
N SER A 203 3.49 9.95 20.94
CA SER A 203 4.62 9.14 21.40
C SER A 203 5.95 9.89 21.47
N ALA A 204 6.04 11.09 20.87
CA ALA A 204 7.24 11.92 20.95
C ALA A 204 7.43 12.45 22.38
N THR A 205 8.61 12.19 22.96
CA THR A 205 8.95 12.64 24.32
C THR A 205 8.95 14.16 24.38
N ALA A 206 8.07 14.72 25.23
CA ALA A 206 7.91 16.14 25.57
C ALA A 206 8.45 17.10 24.49
N PRO A 207 7.70 17.33 23.39
CA PRO A 207 8.15 18.22 22.32
C PRO A 207 8.53 19.58 22.92
N THR A 208 9.65 20.16 22.48
CA THR A 208 10.08 21.50 22.91
C THR A 208 8.98 22.52 22.57
N ALA A 209 8.93 23.65 23.27
CA ALA A 209 7.93 24.70 22.97
C ALA A 209 8.01 25.11 21.48
N GLU A 210 9.23 25.23 20.96
CA GLU A 210 9.52 25.52 19.55
C GLU A 210 8.98 24.44 18.58
N ALA A 211 9.09 23.15 18.94
CA ALA A 211 8.56 22.05 18.13
C ALA A 211 7.02 22.05 18.12
N ARG A 212 6.38 22.37 19.26
CA ARG A 212 4.92 22.51 19.33
C ARG A 212 4.42 23.69 18.50
N ASP A 213 5.11 24.82 18.57
CA ASP A 213 4.75 26.02 17.80
C ASP A 213 4.93 25.79 16.29
N ALA A 214 6.03 25.13 15.88
CA ALA A 214 6.27 24.77 14.49
C ALA A 214 5.21 23.80 13.95
N LEU A 215 4.87 22.75 14.72
CA LEU A 215 3.82 21.79 14.36
C LEU A 215 2.45 22.47 14.26
N GLY A 216 2.09 23.31 15.24
CA GLY A 216 0.83 24.05 15.26
C GLY A 216 0.70 25.04 14.09
N ASN A 217 1.79 25.72 13.70
CA ASN A 217 1.80 26.58 12.51
C ASN A 217 1.59 25.77 11.22
N ARG A 218 2.19 24.58 11.12
CA ARG A 218 2.06 23.73 9.94
C ARG A 218 0.65 23.15 9.80
N LEU A 219 0.03 22.71 10.91
CA LEU A 219 -1.35 22.24 10.93
C LEU A 219 -2.34 23.35 10.57
N ARG A 220 -2.19 24.56 11.12
CA ARG A 220 -3.02 25.73 10.73
C ARG A 220 -2.88 26.06 9.25
N THR A 221 -1.68 25.94 8.67
CA THR A 221 -1.46 26.14 7.23
C THR A 221 -2.22 25.11 6.40
N LEU A 222 -2.16 23.83 6.78
CA LEU A 222 -2.90 22.76 6.11
C LEU A 222 -4.41 22.97 6.20
N VAL A 223 -4.94 23.34 7.37
CA VAL A 223 -6.36 23.66 7.55
C VAL A 223 -6.78 24.87 6.70
N ALA A 224 -5.96 25.91 6.63
CA ALA A 224 -6.24 27.08 5.80
C ALA A 224 -6.25 26.75 4.29
N GLN A 225 -5.37 25.83 3.85
CA GLN A 225 -5.34 25.35 2.47
C GLN A 225 -6.55 24.48 2.12
N LEU A 226 -6.99 23.63 3.05
CA LEU A 226 -8.17 22.78 2.87
C LEU A 226 -9.49 23.58 2.93
N GLY A 227 -9.51 24.68 3.68
CA GLY A 227 -10.64 25.62 3.72
C GLY A 227 -10.72 26.60 2.55
N GLY A 228 -9.81 26.50 1.57
CA GLY A 228 -9.57 27.48 0.49
C GLY A 228 -10.61 27.58 -0.62
N GLY A 229 -11.90 27.44 -0.31
CA GLY A 229 -13.02 27.69 -1.21
C GLY A 229 -13.85 28.90 -0.80
N GLY A 230 -13.28 30.10 -0.87
CA GLY A 230 -14.02 31.37 -0.81
C GLY A 230 -13.32 32.47 0.00
N PRO A 231 -13.22 33.72 -0.52
CA PRO A 231 -12.76 34.84 0.27
C PRO A 231 -13.79 35.13 1.37
N ARG A 232 -13.42 34.95 2.64
CA ARG A 232 -14.07 35.67 3.73
C ARG A 232 -13.72 37.14 3.49
N THR A 233 -14.66 37.88 2.91
CA THR A 233 -14.72 39.32 3.15
C THR A 233 -14.92 39.49 4.64
N ASP A 234 -13.84 39.87 5.30
CA ASP A 234 -13.87 40.75 6.45
C ASP A 234 -14.86 41.89 6.13
N ASP A 235 -16.09 41.75 6.62
CA ASP A 235 -16.88 42.90 6.99
C ASP A 235 -16.93 42.88 8.51
N GLY A 236 -16.07 43.70 9.08
CA GLY A 236 -16.01 43.94 10.50
C GLY A 236 -17.34 44.50 10.99
N ALA A 237 -17.96 43.78 11.92
CA ALA A 237 -18.69 44.41 13.00
C ALA A 237 -18.11 43.86 14.30
N ASP A 238 -17.22 44.66 14.85
CA ASP A 238 -16.87 44.70 16.26
C ASP A 238 -18.11 44.52 17.14
N VAL A 239 -18.17 43.42 17.88
CA VAL A 239 -18.88 43.34 19.17
C VAL A 239 -18.10 42.41 20.09
N SER A 240 -16.94 42.89 20.56
CA SER A 240 -16.52 42.58 21.92
C SER A 240 -17.07 43.65 22.86
N GLU A 241 -18.38 43.63 23.09
CA GLU A 241 -18.94 44.13 24.34
C GLU A 241 -19.78 43.02 24.94
N ALA A 242 -19.46 42.71 26.20
CA ALA A 242 -20.01 41.63 26.96
C ALA A 242 -21.53 41.79 27.10
N THR A 243 -22.30 40.98 26.37
CA THR A 243 -23.69 40.69 26.73
C THR A 243 -23.63 39.84 28.00
N THR A 244 -23.66 40.48 29.16
CA THR A 244 -23.81 39.81 30.45
C THR A 244 -25.06 38.94 30.41
N ALA A 245 -24.99 37.78 31.09
CA ALA A 245 -26.05 36.77 31.09
C ALA A 245 -27.47 37.30 31.42
N ASP A 246 -27.57 38.49 32.02
CA ASP A 246 -28.84 39.17 32.31
C ASP A 246 -29.56 39.71 31.06
N GLU A 247 -28.87 40.04 29.95
CA GLU A 247 -29.53 40.49 28.71
C GLU A 247 -30.01 39.33 27.83
N LEU A 248 -29.38 38.15 27.94
CA LEU A 248 -29.86 36.93 27.27
C LEU A 248 -31.15 36.38 27.90
N LEU A 249 -31.40 36.64 29.19
CA LEU A 249 -32.63 36.23 29.86
C LEU A 249 -33.83 37.11 29.45
N ALA A 250 -33.59 38.42 29.25
CA ALA A 250 -34.63 39.36 28.86
C ALA A 250 -35.16 39.14 27.42
N LEU A 251 -34.30 38.66 26.50
CA LEU A 251 -34.70 38.36 25.12
C LEU A 251 -35.55 37.07 25.00
N ILE A 252 -35.41 36.13 25.96
CA ILE A 252 -36.19 34.89 25.99
C ILE A 252 -37.56 35.12 26.66
N GLU A 253 -37.65 36.06 27.61
CA GLU A 253 -38.94 36.43 28.24
C GLU A 253 -39.83 37.28 27.31
N ASP A 254 -39.26 38.06 26.37
CA ASP A 254 -40.03 38.80 25.35
C ASP A 254 -40.58 37.88 24.23
N GLU A 255 -39.95 36.72 23.98
CA GLU A 255 -40.39 35.78 22.94
C GLU A 255 -41.40 34.71 23.43
N PHE A 256 -41.56 34.52 24.75
CA PHE A 256 -42.52 33.55 25.33
C PHE A 256 -43.48 34.12 26.38
N GLY A 257 -43.64 35.45 26.45
CA GLY A 257 -44.53 36.13 27.39
C GLY A 257 -45.83 36.68 26.81
N THR A 258 -46.92 35.94 27.01
CA THR A 258 -48.34 36.37 27.09
C THR A 258 -49.20 36.38 25.82
N GLY A 259 -49.89 35.26 25.61
CA GLY A 259 -51.20 35.16 24.98
C GLY A 259 -51.99 34.04 25.62
#